data_AF-A0A6P4HMK5-F1
#
_entry.id   AF-A0A6P4HMK5-F1
#
_cell.length_a   1.000
_cell.length_b   1.000
_cell.length_c   1.000
_cell.angle_alpha   90.00
_cell.angle_beta   90.00
_cell.angle_gamma   90.00
#
_symmetry.space_group_name_H-M   'P 1'
#
loop_
_entity.id
_entity.type
_entity.pdbx_description
1 polymer ?
#
loop_
_entity_poly.entity_id
_entity_poly.type
_entity_poly.pdbx_seq_one_letter_code
_entity_poly.pdbx_strand_id
1 'polypeptide(L)'
;MSGRGKGGKVKGKAKSRSNRAGLQFPVGRIHRLLRKGNYAERVGAGAPVYLAAVMEYLAAEVLELAGNAARDNKKTRIIPRHLQLAIRNDEELNKLLSG
;
A
#
# COMPACT_ATOMS: atom_id res chain seq x y z
N MET A 1 5.74 36.15 -32.71
CA MET A 1 5.17 35.93 -31.38
C MET A 1 5.48 34.50 -30.94
N SER A 2 6.56 34.29 -30.18
CA SER A 2 6.89 32.94 -29.66
C SER A 2 6.20 32.72 -28.32
N GLY A 3 5.19 31.85 -28.33
CA GLY A 3 4.50 31.39 -27.13
C GLY A 3 5.48 30.60 -26.26
N ARG A 4 6.05 31.28 -25.26
CA ARG A 4 6.98 30.70 -24.29
C ARG A 4 6.22 29.66 -23.48
N GLY A 5 6.40 28.38 -23.86
CA GLY A 5 5.90 27.23 -23.12
C GLY A 5 6.31 27.33 -21.64
N LYS A 6 5.48 26.80 -20.75
CA LYS A 6 5.59 26.83 -19.28
C LYS A 6 6.88 26.14 -18.72
N GLY A 7 8.06 26.52 -19.20
CA GLY A 7 9.36 25.95 -18.84
C GLY A 7 10.18 26.83 -17.89
N GLY A 8 9.58 27.86 -17.29
CA GLY A 8 10.33 28.91 -16.57
C GLY A 8 9.85 29.24 -15.15
N LYS A 9 9.04 28.39 -14.51
CA LYS A 9 8.74 28.56 -13.07
C LYS A 9 9.67 27.63 -12.27
N VAL A 10 10.31 28.17 -11.24
CA VAL A 10 11.04 27.41 -10.21
C VAL A 10 10.18 26.21 -9.84
N LYS A 11 10.65 24.99 -10.13
CA LYS A 11 9.88 23.77 -9.86
C LYS A 11 9.68 23.68 -8.35
N GLY A 12 8.49 24.06 -7.88
CA GLY A 12 8.05 23.75 -6.53
C GLY A 12 8.18 22.25 -6.26
N LYS A 13 8.36 21.86 -5.01
CA LYS A 13 8.52 20.44 -4.63
C LYS A 13 7.39 19.61 -5.25
N ALA A 14 7.75 18.71 -6.16
CA ALA A 14 6.78 17.85 -6.81
C ALA A 14 6.15 16.91 -5.77
N LYS A 15 4.82 16.97 -5.61
CA LYS A 15 4.10 16.02 -4.75
C LYS A 15 4.23 14.61 -5.33
N SER A 16 4.57 13.64 -4.46
CA SER A 16 4.65 12.23 -4.84
C SER A 16 3.27 11.69 -5.28
N ARG A 17 3.25 10.58 -6.02
CA ARG A 17 1.98 9.94 -6.42
C ARG A 17 1.21 9.42 -5.21
N SER A 18 1.88 8.91 -4.18
CA SER A 18 1.26 8.48 -2.91
C SER A 18 0.59 9.66 -2.21
N ASN A 19 1.29 10.78 -2.04
CA ASN A 19 0.72 11.98 -1.41
C ASN A 19 -0.47 12.55 -2.19
N ARG A 20 -0.49 12.43 -3.53
CA ARG A 20 -1.66 12.85 -4.33
C ARG A 20 -2.84 11.90 -4.20
N ALA A 21 -2.58 10.61 -4.01
CA ALA A 21 -3.59 9.58 -3.83
C ALA A 21 -4.08 9.44 -2.37
N GLY A 22 -3.44 10.13 -1.41
CA GLY A 22 -3.77 10.00 0.01
C GLY A 22 -3.31 8.69 0.65
N LEU A 23 -2.34 8.01 0.05
CA LEU A 23 -1.87 6.69 0.49
C LEU A 23 -0.53 6.80 1.24
N GLN A 24 -0.36 5.98 2.28
CA GLN A 24 0.93 5.74 2.93
C GLN A 24 1.83 4.83 2.08
N PHE A 25 1.23 3.87 1.37
CA PHE A 25 1.95 2.90 0.56
C PHE A 25 2.59 3.55 -0.69
N PRO A 26 3.76 3.04 -1.13
CA PRO A 26 4.56 3.68 -2.17
C PRO A 26 4.05 3.34 -3.59
N VAL A 27 3.06 4.09 -4.11
CA VAL A 27 2.54 3.99 -5.49
C VAL A 27 3.66 3.98 -6.53
N GLY A 28 4.70 4.80 -6.31
CA GLY A 28 5.86 4.88 -7.19
C GLY A 28 6.61 3.55 -7.33
N ARG A 29 6.85 2.90 -6.19
CA ARG A 29 7.56 1.63 -6.10
C ARG A 29 6.71 0.50 -6.68
N ILE A 30 5.42 0.47 -6.36
CA ILE A 30 4.47 -0.54 -6.86
C ILE A 30 4.39 -0.47 -8.39
N HIS A 31 4.32 0.73 -8.98
CA HIS A 31 4.36 0.85 -10.45
C HIS A 31 5.64 0.23 -11.04
N ARG A 32 6.80 0.50 -10.45
CA ARG A 32 8.07 -0.07 -10.91
C ARG A 32 8.08 -1.59 -10.80
N LEU A 33 7.55 -2.14 -9.70
CA LEU A 33 7.45 -3.59 -9.49
C LEU A 33 6.51 -4.25 -10.50
N LEU A 34 5.35 -3.64 -10.79
CA LEU A 34 4.43 -4.12 -11.83
C LEU A 34 5.10 -4.17 -13.21
N ARG A 35 5.90 -3.16 -13.56
CA ARG A 35 6.65 -3.14 -14.82
C ARG A 35 7.76 -4.20 -14.84
N LYS A 36 8.49 -4.38 -13.74
CA LYS A 36 9.55 -5.40 -13.63
C LYS A 36 9.00 -6.82 -13.64
N GLY A 37 7.78 -7.03 -13.14
CA GLY A 37 7.13 -8.32 -13.07
C GLY A 37 6.59 -8.85 -14.39
N ASN A 38 6.68 -8.08 -15.49
CA ASN A 38 6.21 -8.48 -16.82
C ASN A 38 4.75 -8.96 -16.87
N TYR A 39 3.87 -8.45 -15.98
CA TYR A 39 2.46 -8.84 -15.93
C TYR A 39 1.66 -8.43 -17.17
N ALA A 40 2.10 -7.35 -17.85
CA ALA A 40 1.55 -6.87 -19.11
C ALA A 40 2.58 -5.96 -19.82
N GLU A 41 2.43 -5.79 -21.14
CA GLU A 41 3.27 -4.89 -21.94
C GLU A 41 3.17 -3.43 -21.46
N ARG A 42 1.95 -2.99 -21.09
CA ARG A 42 1.67 -1.64 -20.60
C ARG A 42 0.97 -1.72 -19.24
N VAL A 43 1.38 -0.83 -18.34
CA VAL A 43 0.73 -0.65 -17.03
C VAL A 43 0.10 0.74 -17.00
N GLY A 44 -1.23 0.79 -16.86
CA GLY A 44 -1.97 2.04 -16.76
C GLY A 44 -1.59 2.83 -15.50
N ALA A 45 -1.68 4.16 -15.55
CA ALA A 45 -1.25 5.02 -14.45
C ALA A 45 -2.07 4.82 -13.16
N GLY A 46 -3.34 4.40 -13.28
CA GLY A 46 -4.23 4.12 -12.14
C GLY A 46 -4.01 2.75 -11.48
N ALA A 47 -3.50 1.76 -12.21
CA ALA A 47 -3.25 0.41 -11.68
C ALA A 47 -2.37 0.39 -10.41
N PRO A 48 -1.21 1.08 -10.36
CA PRO A 48 -0.40 1.10 -9.13
C PRO A 48 -1.02 1.92 -8.00
N VAL A 49 -1.98 2.81 -8.27
CA VAL A 49 -2.71 3.55 -7.23
C VAL A 49 -3.70 2.62 -6.56
N TYR A 50 -4.51 1.93 -7.37
CA TYR A 50 -5.51 0.98 -6.88
C TYR A 50 -4.86 -0.16 -6.10
N LEU A 51 -3.82 -0.78 -6.65
CA LEU A 51 -3.11 -1.85 -5.96
C LEU A 51 -2.45 -1.38 -4.65
N ALA A 52 -1.88 -0.17 -4.63
CA ALA A 52 -1.34 0.40 -3.39
C ALA A 52 -2.41 0.57 -2.32
N ALA A 53 -3.60 1.06 -2.69
CA ALA A 53 -4.71 1.22 -1.77
C ALA A 53 -5.19 -0.12 -1.19
N VAL A 54 -5.34 -1.15 -2.04
CA VAL A 54 -5.74 -2.49 -1.59
C VAL A 54 -4.70 -3.10 -0.66
N MET A 55 -3.40 -2.99 -0.99
CA MET A 55 -2.33 -3.50 -0.14
C MET A 55 -2.25 -2.75 1.20
N GLU A 56 -2.47 -1.43 1.20
CA GLU A 56 -2.51 -0.62 2.41
C GLU A 56 -3.69 -1.00 3.30
N TYR A 57 -4.86 -1.20 2.71
CA TYR A 57 -6.06 -1.65 3.41
C TYR A 57 -5.86 -3.01 4.07
N LEU A 58 -5.41 -4.03 3.31
CA LEU A 58 -5.19 -5.37 3.86
C LEU A 58 -4.12 -5.38 4.96
N ALA A 59 -3.05 -4.57 4.81
CA ALA A 59 -2.05 -4.43 5.85
C ALA A 59 -2.62 -3.76 7.12
N ALA A 60 -3.47 -2.74 6.96
CA ALA A 60 -4.14 -2.09 8.08
C ALA A 60 -5.07 -3.06 8.82
N GLU A 61 -5.87 -3.85 8.09
CA GLU A 61 -6.78 -4.84 8.67
C GLU A 61 -6.04 -5.89 9.53
N VAL A 62 -4.97 -6.48 8.98
CA VAL A 62 -4.15 -7.46 9.72
C VAL A 62 -3.49 -6.82 10.94
N LEU A 63 -3.01 -5.58 10.82
CA LEU A 63 -2.34 -4.88 11.94
C LEU A 63 -3.33 -4.45 13.03
N GLU A 64 -4.56 -4.08 12.68
CA GLU A 64 -5.63 -3.76 13.63
C GLU A 64 -5.95 -4.99 14.48
N LEU A 65 -6.24 -6.12 13.84
CA LEU A 65 -6.56 -7.38 14.53
C LEU A 65 -5.36 -7.90 15.34
N ALA A 66 -4.14 -7.81 14.81
CA ALA A 66 -2.95 -8.21 15.54
C ALA A 66 -2.62 -7.27 16.70
N GLY A 67 -2.96 -5.99 16.60
CA GLY A 67 -2.89 -5.00 17.67
C GLY A 67 -3.85 -5.35 18.81
N ASN A 68 -5.09 -5.71 18.47
CA ASN A 68 -6.08 -6.19 19.44
C ASN A 68 -5.61 -7.47 20.12
N ALA A 69 -5.13 -8.46 19.37
CA ALA A 69 -4.56 -9.68 19.93
C ALA A 69 -3.34 -9.41 20.83
N ALA A 70 -2.50 -8.41 20.51
CA ALA A 70 -1.39 -8.01 21.38
C ALA A 70 -1.89 -7.42 22.70
N ARG A 71 -2.88 -6.53 22.62
CA ARG A 71 -3.50 -5.86 23.76
C ARG A 71 -4.16 -6.87 24.71
N ASP A 72 -4.88 -7.85 24.18
CA ASP A 72 -5.54 -8.91 24.96
C ASP A 72 -4.50 -9.79 25.69
N ASN A 73 -3.35 -10.01 25.06
CA ASN A 73 -2.20 -10.69 25.68
C ASN A 73 -1.37 -9.77 26.60
N LYS A 74 -1.87 -8.57 26.93
CA LYS A 74 -1.21 -7.56 27.77
C LYS A 74 0.20 -7.19 27.26
N LYS A 75 0.37 -7.15 25.94
CA LYS A 75 1.61 -6.74 25.26
C LYS A 75 1.36 -5.46 24.46
N THR A 76 2.39 -4.60 24.40
CA THR A 76 2.37 -3.37 23.60
C THR A 76 3.03 -3.54 22.23
N ARG A 77 3.66 -4.69 21.98
CA ARG A 77 4.36 -5.01 20.73
C ARG A 77 3.69 -6.18 20.03
N ILE A 78 3.41 -6.02 18.74
CA ILE A 78 2.96 -7.10 17.86
C ILE A 78 4.14 -8.07 17.64
N ILE A 79 3.89 -9.37 17.80
CA ILE A 79 4.84 -10.46 17.53
C ILE A 79 4.17 -11.49 16.59
N PRO A 80 4.91 -12.44 16.00
CA PRO A 80 4.34 -13.43 15.10
C PRO A 80 3.12 -14.19 15.65
N ARG A 81 3.07 -14.46 16.96
CA ARG A 81 1.90 -15.08 17.60
C ARG A 81 0.62 -14.25 17.44
N HIS A 82 0.70 -12.93 17.56
CA HIS A 82 -0.47 -12.05 17.42
C HIS A 82 -0.97 -12.00 15.97
N LEU A 83 -0.05 -12.01 15.00
CA LEU A 83 -0.39 -12.13 13.57
C LEU A 83 -1.12 -13.45 13.29
N GLN A 84 -0.60 -14.57 13.83
CA GLN A 84 -1.25 -15.86 13.66
C GLN A 84 -2.66 -15.88 14.26
N LEU A 85 -2.83 -15.32 15.46
CA LEU A 85 -4.14 -15.25 16.12
C LEU A 85 -5.12 -14.39 15.32
N ALA A 86 -4.69 -13.22 14.86
CA ALA A 86 -5.49 -12.33 14.01
C ALA A 86 -5.95 -13.04 12.73
N ILE A 87 -5.02 -13.68 12.02
CA ILE A 87 -5.33 -14.36 10.75
C ILE A 87 -6.25 -15.57 10.96
N ARG A 88 -6.00 -16.41 11.97
CA ARG A 88 -6.76 -17.66 12.15
C ARG A 88 -8.16 -17.45 12.72
N ASN A 89 -8.37 -16.37 13.47
CA ASN A 89 -9.66 -16.05 14.07
C ASN A 89 -10.56 -15.23 13.14
N ASP A 90 -10.02 -14.69 12.04
CA ASP A 90 -10.78 -14.01 11.01
C ASP A 90 -11.02 -14.93 9.82
N GLU A 91 -12.27 -15.13 9.42
CA GLU A 91 -12.64 -16.11 8.38
C GLU A 91 -12.06 -15.72 7.02
N GLU A 92 -12.14 -14.44 6.65
CA GLU A 92 -11.72 -13.96 5.33
C GLU A 92 -10.19 -13.98 5.20
N LEU A 93 -9.47 -13.53 6.23
CA LEU A 93 -8.00 -13.58 6.27
C LEU A 93 -7.49 -15.01 6.35
N ASN A 94 -8.12 -15.88 7.14
CA ASN A 94 -7.76 -17.29 7.20
C ASN A 94 -7.94 -17.96 5.82
N LYS A 95 -9.03 -17.63 5.12
CA LYS A 95 -9.27 -18.12 3.76
C LYS A 95 -8.25 -17.57 2.77
N LEU A 96 -7.96 -16.27 2.82
CA LEU A 96 -6.99 -15.61 1.95
C LEU A 96 -5.57 -16.16 2.11
N LEU A 97 -5.19 -16.56 3.33
CA LEU A 97 -3.85 -17.02 3.70
C LEU A 97 -3.80 -18.52 4.01
N SER A 98 -4.71 -19.30 3.44
CA SER A 98 -4.84 -20.76 3.65
C SER A 98 -3.79 -21.62 2.93
N GLY A 99 -2.79 -20.99 2.29
CA GLY A 99 -1.75 -21.67 1.52
C GLY A 99 -0.74 -22.48 2.33
#